data_AF-A0A957CIQ8-F1
#
_entry.id   AF-A0A957CIQ8-F1
#
_cell.length_a   1.000
_cell.length_b   1.000
_cell.length_c   1.000
_cell.angle_alpha   90.00
_cell.angle_beta   90.00
_cell.angle_gamma   90.00
#
_symmetry.space_group_name_H-M   'P 1'
#
loop_
_entity.id
_entity.type
_entity.pdbx_description
1 polymer ?
#
loop_
_entity_poly.entity_id
_entity_poly.type
_entity_poly.pdbx_seq_one_letter_code
_entity_poly.pdbx_strand_id
1 'polypeptide(L)'
;MANLHFNTDSGRQTIALIGSLCSELETQLSQLRTNVDTLVPAEWQGNSARQFQSEFEGLANVLDSIISSLNRLEGQLNAEITNWEDVASQLSG
;
A
#
# COMPACT_ATOMS: atom_id res chain seq x y z
N MET A 1 -22.83 20.20 -19.89
CA MET A 1 -22.04 19.51 -18.85
C MET A 1 -20.59 19.97 -18.96
N ALA A 2 -20.25 21.18 -18.46
CA ALA A 2 -18.97 21.81 -18.79
C ALA A 2 -17.85 21.61 -17.74
N ASN A 3 -18.06 20.84 -16.66
CA ASN A 3 -17.09 20.76 -15.54
C ASN A 3 -16.72 19.34 -15.09
N LEU A 4 -17.06 18.27 -15.83
CA LEU A 4 -16.50 16.94 -15.55
C LEU A 4 -15.29 16.75 -16.46
N HIS A 5 -14.09 16.93 -15.93
CA HIS A 5 -12.84 16.51 -16.57
C HIS A 5 -12.12 15.56 -15.63
N PHE A 6 -12.03 14.30 -16.02
CA PHE A 6 -11.23 13.30 -15.33
C PHE A 6 -10.26 12.70 -16.34
N ASN A 7 -8.96 12.86 -16.05
CA ASN A 7 -7.92 12.25 -16.85
C ASN A 7 -7.71 10.81 -16.38
N THR A 8 -8.41 9.88 -17.02
CA THR A 8 -8.36 8.45 -16.71
C THR A 8 -6.95 7.89 -16.84
N ASP A 9 -6.13 8.39 -17.77
CA ASP A 9 -4.73 7.99 -17.93
C ASP A 9 -3.89 8.36 -16.70
N SER A 10 -4.04 9.59 -16.18
CA SER A 10 -3.38 10.01 -14.93
C SER A 10 -3.89 9.21 -13.72
N GLY A 11 -5.18 8.86 -13.70
CA GLY A 11 -5.76 7.96 -12.70
C GLY A 11 -5.13 6.57 -12.73
N ARG A 12 -5.01 5.96 -13.92
CA ARG A 12 -4.37 4.66 -14.12
C ARG A 12 -2.89 4.67 -13.77
N GLN A 13 -2.18 5.76 -14.08
CA GLN A 13 -0.81 5.95 -13.66
C GLN A 13 -0.68 6.00 -12.13
N THR A 14 -1.62 6.67 -11.46
CA THR A 14 -1.64 6.74 -9.99
C THR A 14 -1.88 5.37 -9.37
N ILE A 15 -2.81 4.57 -9.91
CA ILE A 15 -3.02 3.16 -9.52
C ILE A 15 -1.72 2.35 -9.63
N ALA A 16 -1.02 2.46 -10.76
CA ALA A 16 0.23 1.73 -10.96
C ALA A 16 1.32 2.13 -9.95
N LEU A 17 1.40 3.42 -9.59
CA LEU A 17 2.32 3.90 -8.55
C LEU A 17 1.94 3.37 -7.16
N ILE A 18 0.66 3.34 -6.82
CA ILE A 18 0.18 2.78 -5.55
C ILE A 18 0.54 1.29 -5.46
N GLY A 19 0.23 0.50 -6.49
CA GLY A 19 0.54 -0.93 -6.51
C GLY A 19 2.04 -1.21 -6.42
N SER A 20 2.86 -0.39 -7.07
CA SER A 20 4.33 -0.48 -6.97
C SER A 20 4.83 -0.22 -5.55
N LEU A 21 4.30 0.83 -4.90
CA LEU A 21 4.65 1.19 -3.51
C LEU A 21 4.21 0.10 -2.52
N CYS A 22 3.00 -0.46 -2.66
CA CYS A 22 2.53 -1.56 -1.82
C CYS A 22 3.48 -2.76 -1.93
N SER A 23 3.83 -3.16 -3.15
CA SER A 23 4.73 -4.31 -3.40
C SER A 23 6.12 -4.09 -2.80
N GLU A 24 6.65 -2.86 -2.89
CA GLU A 24 7.93 -2.50 -2.29
C GLU A 24 7.89 -2.56 -0.76
N LEU A 25 6.85 -1.99 -0.14
CA LEU A 25 6.67 -2.00 1.31
C LEU A 25 6.51 -3.43 1.86
N GLU A 26 5.71 -4.27 1.21
CA GLU A 26 5.55 -5.68 1.59
C GLU A 26 6.87 -6.44 1.52
N THR A 27 7.64 -6.22 0.46
CA THR A 27 8.96 -6.85 0.27
C THR A 27 9.93 -6.41 1.37
N GLN A 28 10.05 -5.10 1.62
CA GLN A 28 10.96 -4.57 2.63
C GLN A 28 10.54 -5.01 4.04
N LEU A 29 9.25 -5.01 4.36
CA LEU A 29 8.76 -5.45 5.65
C LEU A 29 9.03 -6.94 5.88
N SER A 30 8.82 -7.78 4.86
CA SER A 30 9.15 -9.21 4.92
C SER A 30 10.65 -9.47 5.16
N GLN A 31 11.51 -8.70 4.48
CA GLN A 31 12.96 -8.76 4.70
C GLN A 31 13.34 -8.31 6.12
N LEU A 32 12.75 -7.22 6.61
CA LEU A 32 12.98 -6.75 7.97
C LEU A 32 12.53 -7.77 9.01
N ARG A 33 11.35 -8.39 8.84
CA ARG A 33 10.86 -9.46 9.73
C ARG A 33 11.88 -10.60 9.80
N THR A 34 12.33 -11.08 8.65
CA THR A 34 13.35 -12.15 8.57
C THR A 34 14.64 -11.76 9.29
N ASN A 35 15.12 -10.52 9.10
CA ASN A 35 16.33 -10.03 9.74
C ASN A 35 16.16 -9.89 11.26
N VAL A 36 15.02 -9.38 11.73
CA VAL A 36 14.73 -9.22 13.17
C VAL A 36 14.56 -10.59 13.83
N ASP A 37 13.86 -11.53 13.21
CA ASP A 37 13.68 -12.89 13.73
C ASP A 37 15.01 -13.66 13.80
N THR A 38 15.95 -13.35 12.91
CA THR A 38 17.31 -13.92 12.95
C THR A 38 18.14 -13.24 14.04
N LEU A 39 18.09 -11.92 14.13
CA LEU A 39 18.89 -11.13 15.08
C LEU A 39 18.43 -11.36 16.53
N VAL A 40 17.13 -11.35 16.77
CA VAL A 40 16.46 -11.54 18.07
C VAL A 40 15.74 -12.88 18.02
N PRO A 41 16.39 -14.01 18.32
CA PRO A 41 16.94 -14.31 19.65
C PRO A 41 18.35 -14.97 19.62
N ALA A 42 18.94 -15.13 18.44
CA ALA A 42 20.17 -15.87 18.24
C ALA A 42 21.41 -15.03 18.59
N GLU A 43 21.48 -13.83 18.00
CA GLU A 43 22.65 -12.94 18.10
C GLU A 43 22.48 -11.89 19.20
N TRP A 44 21.23 -11.54 19.54
CA TRP A 44 20.90 -10.54 20.55
C TRP A 44 19.88 -11.07 21.56
N GLN A 45 20.32 -11.18 22.80
CA GLN A 45 19.52 -11.68 23.92
C GLN A 45 19.43 -10.65 25.04
N GLY A 46 18.34 -10.72 25.82
CA GLY A 46 18.10 -9.87 26.99
C GLY A 46 16.89 -8.95 26.84
N ASN A 47 16.66 -8.12 27.85
CA ASN A 47 15.47 -7.27 27.93
C ASN A 47 15.41 -6.22 26.81
N SER A 48 16.56 -5.66 26.40
CA SER A 48 16.62 -4.69 25.31
C SER A 48 16.25 -5.30 23.95
N ALA A 49 16.63 -6.57 23.71
CA ALA A 49 16.26 -7.30 22.49
C ALA A 49 14.75 -7.50 22.39
N ARG A 50 14.11 -7.89 23.52
CA ARG A 50 12.65 -8.05 23.61
C ARG A 50 11.91 -6.72 23.41
N GLN A 51 12.43 -5.64 24.00
CA GLN A 51 11.85 -4.31 23.82
C GLN A 51 11.90 -3.89 22.35
N PHE A 52 13.06 -4.05 21.70
CA PHE A 52 13.21 -3.77 20.28
C PHE A 52 12.27 -4.63 19.41
N GLN A 53 12.16 -5.93 19.68
CA GLN A 53 11.24 -6.81 18.96
C GLN A 53 9.79 -6.34 19.10
N SER A 54 9.37 -5.94 20.30
CA SER A 54 8.04 -5.40 20.53
C SER A 54 7.79 -4.07 19.80
N GLU A 55 8.78 -3.17 19.78
CA GLU A 55 8.71 -1.92 19.03
C GLU A 55 8.65 -2.17 17.51
N PHE A 56 9.42 -3.15 17.02
CA PHE A 56 9.41 -3.58 15.63
C PHE A 56 8.06 -4.18 15.22
N GLU A 57 7.48 -5.07 16.03
CA GLU A 57 6.13 -5.61 15.79
C GLU A 57 5.09 -4.49 15.73
N GLY A 58 5.22 -3.48 16.61
CA GLY A 58 4.40 -2.27 16.57
C GLY A 58 4.50 -1.53 15.23
N LEU A 59 5.72 -1.28 14.76
CA LEU A 59 5.96 -0.66 13.45
C LEU A 59 5.41 -1.50 12.30
N ALA A 60 5.64 -2.82 12.33
CA ALA A 60 5.17 -3.74 11.31
C ALA A 60 3.64 -3.69 11.16
N ASN A 61 2.91 -3.64 12.27
CA ASN A 61 1.45 -3.51 12.26
C ASN A 61 0.98 -2.18 11.67
N VAL A 62 1.70 -1.08 11.92
CA VAL A 62 1.39 0.22 11.31
C VAL A 62 1.60 0.17 9.80
N LEU A 63 2.69 -0.46 9.34
CA LEU A 63 2.97 -0.61 7.91
C LEU A 63 1.93 -1.49 7.21
N ASP A 64 1.51 -2.60 7.82
CA ASP A 64 0.42 -3.45 7.30
C ASP A 64 -0.90 -2.67 7.14
N SER A 65 -1.20 -1.77 8.09
CA SER A 65 -2.37 -0.88 8.03
C SER A 65 -2.26 0.16 6.91
N ILE A 66 -1.07 0.71 6.69
CA ILE A 66 -0.80 1.64 5.58
C ILE A 66 -0.98 0.94 4.24
N ILE A 67 -0.40 -0.25 4.05
CA ILE A 67 -0.54 -1.06 2.83
C ILE A 67 -2.02 -1.34 2.55
N SER A 68 -2.77 -1.76 3.58
CA SER A 68 -4.22 -2.00 3.47
C SER A 68 -4.99 -0.75 3.04
N SER A 69 -4.60 0.43 3.56
CA SER A 69 -5.22 1.71 3.20
C SER A 69 -4.90 2.13 1.76
N LEU A 70 -3.67 1.89 1.31
CA LEU A 70 -3.25 2.15 -0.07
C LEU A 70 -4.01 1.26 -1.06
N ASN A 71 -4.11 -0.05 -0.79
CA ASN A 71 -4.90 -0.98 -1.61
C ASN A 71 -6.38 -0.58 -1.67
N ARG A 72 -6.94 -0.03 -0.58
CA ARG A 72 -8.31 0.51 -0.59
C ARG A 72 -8.44 1.74 -1.49
N LEU A 73 -7.48 2.68 -1.42
CA LEU A 73 -7.47 3.87 -2.28
C LEU A 73 -7.33 3.50 -3.76
N GLU A 74 -6.47 2.52 -4.06
CA GLU A 74 -6.32 1.95 -5.40
C GLU A 74 -7.66 1.43 -5.93
N GLY A 75 -8.36 0.60 -5.15
CA GLY A 75 -9.66 0.06 -5.54
C GLY A 75 -10.73 1.15 -5.74
N GLN A 76 -10.75 2.17 -4.88
CA GLN A 76 -11.66 3.32 -5.03
C GLN A 76 -11.38 4.10 -6.31
N LEU A 77 -10.11 4.39 -6.61
CA LEU A 77 -9.73 5.10 -7.82
C LEU A 77 -10.04 4.28 -9.08
N ASN A 78 -9.82 2.97 -9.04
CA ASN A 78 -10.16 2.08 -10.15
C ASN A 78 -11.67 2.04 -10.42
N ALA A 79 -12.47 2.00 -9.36
CA ALA A 79 -13.93 2.06 -9.46
C ALA A 79 -14.39 3.40 -10.07
N GLU A 80 -13.80 4.51 -9.64
CA GLU A 80 -14.11 5.84 -10.19
C GLU A 80 -13.74 5.94 -11.67
N ILE A 81 -12.57 5.43 -12.08
CA ILE A 81 -12.17 5.37 -13.49
C ILE A 81 -13.20 4.60 -14.32
N THR A 82 -13.60 3.42 -13.85
CA THR A 82 -14.56 2.56 -14.57
C THR A 82 -15.91 3.27 -14.73
N ASN A 83 -16.43 3.86 -13.66
CA ASN A 83 -17.68 4.62 -13.69
C ASN A 83 -17.59 5.82 -14.66
N TRP A 84 -16.46 6.50 -14.68
CA TRP A 84 -16.24 7.64 -15.56
C TRP A 84 -16.22 7.24 -17.04
N GLU A 85 -15.54 6.13 -17.37
CA GLU A 85 -15.47 5.56 -18.72
C GLU A 85 -16.86 5.10 -19.20
N ASP A 86 -17.66 4.49 -18.32
CA ASP A 86 -19.03 4.07 -18.61
C ASP A 86 -19.93 5.28 -18.94
N VAL A 87 -19.93 6.33 -18.12
CA VAL A 87 -20.71 7.57 -18.37
C VAL A 87 -20.24 8.26 -19.66
N ALA A 88 -18.93 8.35 -19.88
CA ALA A 88 -18.38 8.94 -21.11
C ALA A 88 -18.82 8.17 -22.37
N SER A 89 -18.88 6.83 -22.31
CA SER A 89 -19.37 6.00 -23.41
C SER A 89 -20.86 6.23 -23.71
N GLN A 90 -21.69 6.46 -22.70
CA GLN A 90 -23.13 6.73 -22.85
C GLN A 90 -23.41 8.13 -23.44
N LEU A 91 -22.52 9.10 -23.18
CA LEU A 91 -22.64 10.46 -23.69
C LEU A 91 -22.10 10.62 -25.12
N SER A 92 -21.32 9.65 -25.61
CA SER A 92 -20.69 9.66 -26.93
C SER A 92 -21.39 8.76 -27.95
N GLY A 93 -22.36 7.93 -27.54
CA GLY A 93 -23.28 7.19 -28.39
C GLY A 93 -24.60 7.94 -28.62
#